data_AF-A0A1M3KTG8-F1
#
_entry.id   AF-A0A1M3KTG8-F1
#
_cell.length_a   1.000
_cell.length_b   1.000
_cell.length_c   1.000
_cell.angle_alpha   90.00
_cell.angle_beta   90.00
_cell.angle_gamma   90.00
#
_symmetry.space_group_name_H-M   'P 1'
#
loop_
_entity.id
_entity.type
_entity.pdbx_description
1 polymer ?
#
loop_
_entity_poly.entity_id
_entity_poly.type
_entity_poly.pdbx_seq_one_letter_code
_entity_poly.pdbx_strand_id
1 'polypeptide(L)' 'MKITALALAALIAGGAVATPVLAGDSAGFDAGYFLTQLRYDGINAIDVDDYADGRLRALVVLDDGSQVVQFYDKDSLQLR' A
#
# COMPACT_ATOMS: atom_id res chain seq x y z
N MET A 1 -23.63 -26.89 8.46
CA MET A 1 -23.39 -25.43 8.53
C MET A 1 -21.90 -25.21 8.43
N LYS A 2 -21.45 -24.36 7.49
CA LYS A 2 -20.03 -24.05 7.22
C LYS A 2 -19.49 -23.21 8.37
N ILE A 3 -18.42 -23.65 9.01
CA ILE A 3 -17.84 -22.92 10.15
C ILE A 3 -16.92 -21.85 9.57
N THR A 4 -17.44 -20.63 9.59
CA THR A 4 -16.75 -19.38 9.27
C THR A 4 -15.65 -19.13 10.29
N ALA A 5 -14.42 -18.93 9.82
CA ALA A 5 -13.32 -18.41 10.63
C ALA A 5 -12.75 -17.16 9.93
N LEU A 6 -13.40 -16.01 10.13
CA LEU A 6 -12.75 -14.73 9.96
C LEU A 6 -11.78 -14.56 11.14
N ALA A 7 -10.52 -14.95 10.95
CA ALA A 7 -9.47 -14.61 11.89
C ALA A 7 -9.13 -13.12 11.68
N LEU A 8 -9.73 -12.28 12.52
CA LEU A 8 -9.41 -10.87 12.67
C LEU A 8 -7.99 -10.75 13.25
N ALA A 9 -7.00 -10.56 12.37
CA ALA A 9 -5.63 -10.30 12.78
C ALA A 9 -5.53 -8.91 13.44
N ALA A 10 -5.00 -8.90 14.66
CA ALA A 10 -4.93 -7.74 15.53
C ALA A 10 -4.00 -6.66 14.96
N LEU A 11 -4.53 -5.43 14.97
CA LEU A 11 -3.84 -4.17 14.72
C LEU A 11 -2.61 -4.04 15.63
N ILE A 12 -1.42 -4.21 15.06
CA ILE A 12 -0.18 -3.81 15.73
C ILE A 12 -0.12 -2.29 15.63
N ALA A 13 -0.52 -1.62 16.70
CA ALA A 13 -0.24 -0.21 16.95
C ALA A 13 1.27 -0.02 17.15
N GLY A 14 2.05 -0.17 16.08
CA GLY A 14 3.41 0.35 15.97
C GLY A 14 3.30 1.78 15.45
N GLY A 15 3.60 2.76 16.31
CA GLY A 15 3.56 4.17 15.96
C GLY A 15 4.53 4.52 14.85
N ALA A 16 4.10 4.36 13.59
CA ALA A 16 4.55 5.24 12.53
C ALA A 16 3.80 6.55 12.76
N VAL A 17 4.51 7.59 13.18
CA VAL A 17 4.00 8.96 13.11
C VAL A 17 3.67 9.22 11.63
N ALA A 18 2.41 9.00 11.26
CA ALA A 18 1.87 9.44 9.98
C ALA A 18 1.87 10.97 10.03
N THR A 19 2.99 11.59 9.70
CA THR A 19 3.00 13.03 9.45
C THR A 19 2.08 13.24 8.25
N PRO A 20 1.02 14.06 8.36
CA PRO A 20 0.17 14.34 7.22
C PRO A 20 1.05 14.97 6.14
N VAL A 21 1.28 14.25 5.05
CA VAL A 21 1.92 14.84 3.87
C VAL A 21 0.89 15.78 3.27
N LEU A 22 1.20 17.07 3.26
CA LEU A 22 0.36 18.07 2.60
C LEU A 22 0.41 17.76 1.10
N ALA A 23 -0.67 17.20 0.57
CA ALA A 23 -0.85 17.00 -0.86
C ALA A 23 -0.75 18.36 -1.55
N GLY A 24 0.36 18.59 -2.24
CA GLY A 24 0.57 19.76 -3.08
C GLY A 24 -0.34 19.67 -4.29
N ASP A 25 -1.23 20.66 -4.42
CA ASP A 25 -2.22 20.84 -5.48
C ASP A 25 -1.63 20.60 -6.89
N SER A 26 -2.04 19.51 -7.53
CA SER A 26 -2.00 19.25 -8.98
C SER A 26 -2.75 17.95 -9.24
N ALA A 27 -3.53 17.86 -10.31
CA ALA A 27 -4.23 16.65 -10.77
C ALA A 27 -3.26 15.55 -11.28
N GLY A 28 -2.20 15.27 -10.52
CA GLY A 28 -1.15 14.30 -10.76
C GLY A 28 -1.15 13.24 -9.66
N PHE A 29 -0.33 12.21 -9.88
CA PHE A 29 -0.15 11.06 -9.01
C PHE A 29 -0.25 11.36 -7.50
N ASP A 30 -1.27 10.81 -6.83
CA ASP A 30 -1.45 10.92 -5.38
C ASP A 30 -0.86 9.70 -4.68
N ALA A 31 0.41 9.82 -4.27
CA ALA A 31 1.11 8.78 -3.54
C ALA A 31 0.39 8.39 -2.22
N GLY A 32 -0.24 9.36 -1.54
CA GLY A 32 -0.94 9.13 -0.28
C GLY A 32 -2.19 8.27 -0.45
N TYR A 33 -2.93 8.49 -1.53
CA TYR A 33 -4.08 7.68 -1.92
C TYR A 33 -3.67 6.22 -2.18
N PHE A 34 -2.68 6.00 -3.05
CA PHE A 34 -2.26 4.65 -3.43
C PHE A 34 -1.61 3.87 -2.27
N LEU A 35 -0.79 4.55 -1.47
CA LEU A 35 -0.18 3.94 -0.28
C LEU A 35 -1.25 3.49 0.72
N THR A 36 -2.27 4.32 0.91
CA THR A 36 -3.42 4.00 1.77
C THR A 36 -4.19 2.80 1.24
N GLN A 37 -4.47 2.75 -0.07
CA GLN A 37 -5.25 1.68 -0.66
C GLN A 37 -4.51 0.32 -0.64
N LEU A 38 -3.21 0.30 -0.97
CA LEU A 38 -2.40 -0.92 -0.84
C LEU A 38 -2.40 -1.46 0.60
N ARG A 39 -2.30 -0.57 1.59
CA ARG A 39 -2.36 -0.95 3.02
C ARG A 39 -3.74 -1.46 3.43
N TYR A 40 -4.82 -0.90 2.88
CA TYR A 40 -6.17 -1.43 3.09
C TYR A 40 -6.32 -2.86 2.54
N ASP A 41 -5.63 -3.19 1.45
CA ASP A 41 -5.58 -4.54 0.87
C ASP A 41 -4.62 -5.49 1.61
N GLY A 42 -4.02 -5.04 2.72
CA GLY A 42 -3.11 -5.82 3.54
C GLY A 42 -1.65 -5.83 3.06
N ILE A 43 -1.31 -5.00 2.07
CA ILE A 43 0.06 -4.87 1.57
C ILE A 43 0.80 -3.84 2.44
N ASN A 44 1.89 -4.27 3.07
CA ASN A 44 2.73 -3.40 3.89
C ASN A 44 3.65 -2.50 3.03
N ALA A 45 3.04 -1.67 2.19
CA ALA A 45 3.75 -0.68 1.39
C ALA A 45 4.20 0.48 2.27
N ILE A 46 5.45 0.92 2.09
CA ILE A 46 6.04 2.06 2.81
C ILE A 46 6.30 3.27 1.92
N ASP A 47 6.35 3.05 0.61
CA ASP A 47 6.56 4.09 -0.39
C ASP A 47 5.91 3.69 -1.71
N VAL A 48 5.45 4.67 -2.49
CA VAL A 48 4.85 4.46 -3.81
C VAL A 48 5.22 5.58 -4.78
N ASP A 49 5.57 5.20 -6.00
CA ASP A 49 5.92 6.10 -7.09
C ASP A 49 5.09 5.81 -8.34
N ASP A 50 4.84 6.87 -9.11
CA ASP A 50 4.35 6.73 -10.48
C ASP A 50 5.42 6.04 -11.34
N TYR A 51 5.05 4.91 -11.95
CA TYR A 51 5.90 4.21 -12.92
C TYR A 51 5.27 4.20 -14.31
N ALA A 52 6.12 4.03 -15.33
CA ALA A 52 5.71 4.03 -16.71
C ALA A 52 4.63 2.96 -17.01
N ASP A 53 3.86 3.21 -18.08
CA ASP A 53 2.84 2.30 -18.62
C ASP A 53 1.66 2.06 -17.67
N GLY A 54 1.24 3.08 -16.91
CA GLY A 54 0.09 2.94 -16.02
C GLY A 54 0.36 2.06 -14.80
N ARG A 55 1.63 1.87 -14.43
CA ARG A 55 2.03 1.09 -13.26
C ARG A 55 2.40 1.96 -12.08
N LEU A 56 2.23 1.42 -10.90
CA LEU A 56 2.63 1.95 -9.62
C LEU A 56 3.84 1.12 -9.16
N ARG A 57 4.95 1.77 -8.85
CA ARG A 57 6.06 1.11 -8.17
C ARG A 57 5.84 1.27 -6.67
N ALA A 58 5.77 0.20 -5.91
CA ALA A 58 5.65 0.25 -4.47
C ALA A 58 6.83 -0.45 -3.80
N LEU A 59 7.32 0.15 -2.72
CA LEU A 59 8.28 -0.47 -1.82
C LEU A 59 7.50 -1.16 -0.70
N VAL A 60 7.59 -2.49 -0.63
CA VAL A 60 6.82 -3.32 0.30
C VAL A 60 7.77 -3.97 1.29
N VAL A 61 7.41 -3.94 2.57
CA VAL A 61 8.13 -4.65 3.63
C VAL A 61 7.49 -6.02 3.84
N LEU A 62 8.25 -7.09 3.63
CA LEU A 62 7.80 -8.47 3.86
C LEU A 62 7.80 -8.82 5.35
N ASP A 63 7.21 -9.96 5.70
CA ASP A 63 7.09 -10.43 7.09
C ASP A 63 8.44 -10.68 7.76
N ASP A 64 9.48 -10.96 6.98
CA ASP A 64 10.87 -11.12 7.44
C ASP A 64 11.60 -9.78 7.65
N GLY A 65 10.91 -8.65 7.41
CA GLY A 65 11.45 -7.30 7.49
C GLY A 65 12.26 -6.88 6.27
N SER A 66 12.42 -7.74 5.26
CA SER A 66 13.08 -7.38 4.01
C SER A 66 12.19 -6.45 3.18
N GLN A 67 12.84 -5.65 2.32
CA GLN A 67 12.15 -4.70 1.44
C GLN A 67 12.22 -5.18 0.01
N VAL A 68 11.08 -5.23 -0.66
CA VAL A 68 10.97 -5.62 -2.06
C VAL A 68 10.24 -4.53 -2.84
N VAL A 69 10.68 -4.33 -4.08
CA VAL A 69 9.97 -3.48 -5.02
C VAL A 69 8.96 -4.34 -5.76
N GLN A 70 7.69 -3.94 -5.72
CA GLN A 70 6.59 -4.58 -6.43
C GLN A 70 5.91 -3.57 -7.36
N PHE A 71 5.38 -4.06 -8.48
CA PHE A 71 4.68 -3.24 -9.45
C PHE A 71 3.20 -3.57 -9.44
N TYR A 72 2.38 -2.54 -9.29
CA TYR A 72 0.93 -2.67 -9.29
C TYR A 72 0.33 -1.92 -10.47
N ASP A 73 -0.80 -2.37 -10.95
CA ASP A 73 -1.61 -1.66 -11.94
C ASP A 73 -2.28 -0.45 -11.27
N LYS A 74 -2.18 0.77 -11.82
CA LYS A 74 -2.72 1.97 -11.15
C LYS A 74 -4.25 1.96 -11.00
N ASP A 75 -4.96 1.32 -11.92
CA ASP A 75 -6.42 1.34 -11.94
C ASP A 75 -7.03 0.25 -11.06
N SER A 76 -6.37 -0.91 -11.00
CA SER A 76 -6.88 -2.08 -10.27
C SER A 76 -6.12 -2.45 -9.00
N LEU A 77 -4.93 -1.86 -8.80
CA LEU A 77 -3.96 -2.20 -7.75
C LEU A 77 -3.58 -3.68 -7.68
N GLN A 78 -3.77 -4.41 -8.77
CA GLN A 78 -3.33 -5.79 -8.86
C GLN A 78 -1.83 -5.85 -9.16
N LEU A 79 -1.16 -6.81 -8.53
CA LEU A 79 0.25 -7.11 -8.79
C LEU A 79 0.44 -7.50 -10.27
N ARG A 80 1.46 -6.94 -10.91
CA ARG A 80 1.78 -7.17 -12.33
C ARG A 80 3.18 -7.70 -12.54
#